data_AF-A0A7W0Y1F4-F1
#
_entry.id   AF-A0A7W0Y1F4-F1
#
_cell.length_a   1.000
_cell.length_b   1.000
_cell.length_c   1.000
_cell.angle_alpha   90.00
_cell.angle_beta   90.00
_cell.angle_gamma   90.00
#
_symmetry.space_group_name_H-M   'P 1'
#
loop_
_entity.id
_entity.type
_entity.pdbx_description
1 polymer ?
#
loop_
_entity_poly.entity_id
_entity_poly.type
_entity_poly.pdbx_seq_one_letter_code
_entity_poly.pdbx_strand_id
1 'polypeptide(L)'
;MPKVLVSNNSELLRHFTAPPFTRLGLELIVAETGDQALALFLKEEPALVVLDAELGDGGGFAVARAIKQKSPSTRVILVAGKRLSGDQMREVSACGCDELLIAPMTADELHDVVAIQLGEPRPGTEGFAIEVELGGRKVEATVSNLSVDGVRIVVHEPVVEGQAVALSVTPDDGARLALKGTAVWAQPRDGKTVVGIAFEKLEPAARVALAKLTQWQVAKDGERIRVVLRGDFTEATRFDELIPALVGRVVFDTAQVTYMNSLGVRAWCEFLRQARIQGYEFHACSVPFILQASMVKDVIGRGTVTSFFAPFHCIGCDHQEERLLQSAAILAASFEPPIFKCPSCGGALEFDDLPDRYFAFLQDDDGD
;
A
#
# COMPACT_ATOMS: atom_id res chain seq x y z
N MET A 1 -18.45 5.52 -13.28
CA MET A 1 -18.25 4.11 -12.95
C MET A 1 -17.21 3.57 -13.92
N PRO A 2 -15.98 3.30 -13.47
CA PRO A 2 -14.93 2.78 -14.33
C PRO A 2 -15.30 1.38 -14.84
N LYS A 3 -15.14 1.19 -16.14
CA LYS A 3 -15.33 -0.10 -16.81
C LYS A 3 -14.08 -0.96 -16.65
N VAL A 4 -14.27 -2.20 -16.20
CA VAL A 4 -13.22 -3.20 -16.03
C VAL A 4 -13.56 -4.39 -16.93
N LEU A 5 -12.70 -4.65 -17.91
CA LEU A 5 -12.80 -5.85 -18.73
C LEU A 5 -12.07 -6.99 -18.00
N VAL A 6 -12.75 -8.12 -17.79
CA VAL A 6 -12.21 -9.27 -17.05
C VAL A 6 -12.40 -10.56 -17.84
N SER A 7 -11.40 -11.43 -17.84
CA SER A 7 -11.55 -12.79 -18.38
C SER A 7 -12.56 -13.62 -17.57
N ASN A 8 -13.28 -14.54 -18.21
CA ASN A 8 -14.22 -15.44 -17.54
C ASN A 8 -13.50 -16.51 -16.70
N ASN A 9 -12.87 -16.08 -15.61
CA ASN A 9 -12.24 -16.93 -14.62
C ASN A 9 -13.10 -16.90 -13.34
N SER A 10 -13.56 -18.07 -12.90
CA SER A 10 -14.48 -18.19 -11.77
C SER A 10 -13.93 -17.63 -10.45
N GLU A 11 -12.61 -17.65 -10.25
CA GLU A 11 -11.94 -17.08 -9.09
C GLU A 11 -11.97 -15.54 -9.16
N LEU A 12 -11.54 -14.96 -10.29
CA LEU A 12 -11.61 -13.51 -10.50
C LEU A 12 -13.04 -12.98 -10.32
N LEU A 13 -14.01 -13.58 -11.00
CA LEU A 13 -15.41 -13.14 -10.91
C LEU A 13 -15.96 -13.22 -9.49
N ARG A 14 -15.61 -14.28 -8.74
CA ARG A 14 -15.98 -14.39 -7.32
C ARG A 14 -15.36 -13.26 -6.50
N HIS A 15 -14.08 -12.93 -6.71
CA HIS A 15 -13.42 -11.85 -5.98
C HIS A 15 -14.03 -10.48 -6.29
N PHE A 16 -14.35 -10.17 -7.54
CA PHE A 16 -15.01 -8.91 -7.89
C PHE A 16 -16.41 -8.74 -7.28
N THR A 17 -17.06 -9.82 -6.84
CA THR A 17 -18.32 -9.75 -6.10
C THR A 17 -18.15 -9.63 -4.58
N ALA A 18 -16.91 -9.67 -4.08
CA ALA A 18 -16.63 -9.61 -2.66
C ALA A 18 -16.82 -8.18 -2.09
N PRO A 19 -17.10 -8.03 -0.78
CA PRO A 19 -17.37 -6.75 -0.14
C PRO A 19 -16.37 -5.61 -0.43
N PRO A 20 -15.04 -5.83 -0.54
CA PRO A 20 -14.09 -4.76 -0.87
C PRO A 20 -14.43 -4.04 -2.18
N PHE A 21 -14.85 -4.77 -3.22
CA PHE A 21 -15.12 -4.22 -4.55
C PHE A 21 -16.44 -3.45 -4.65
N THR A 22 -17.38 -3.66 -3.73
CA THR A 22 -18.67 -2.95 -3.72
C THR A 22 -18.48 -1.43 -3.64
N ARG A 23 -17.44 -0.96 -2.93
CA ARG A 23 -17.15 0.48 -2.77
C ARG A 23 -16.49 1.12 -3.98
N LEU A 24 -15.80 0.33 -4.81
CA LEU A 24 -15.14 0.82 -6.02
C LEU A 24 -16.12 1.16 -7.15
N GLY A 25 -17.37 0.69 -7.06
CA GLY A 25 -18.42 1.03 -8.02
C GLY A 25 -18.00 0.74 -9.46
N LEU A 26 -17.57 -0.50 -9.72
CA LEU A 26 -17.02 -0.95 -11.01
C LEU A 26 -18.13 -1.50 -11.92
N GLU A 27 -17.99 -1.28 -13.24
CA GLU A 27 -18.77 -2.00 -14.26
C GLU A 27 -17.93 -3.13 -14.84
N LEU A 28 -18.29 -4.38 -14.56
CA LEU A 28 -17.57 -5.54 -15.08
C LEU A 28 -18.08 -5.93 -16.47
N ILE A 29 -17.14 -6.05 -17.41
CA ILE A 29 -17.38 -6.57 -18.75
C ILE A 29 -16.62 -7.89 -18.84
N VAL A 30 -17.31 -8.99 -19.10
CA VAL A 30 -16.70 -10.33 -19.10
C VAL A 30 -16.37 -10.78 -20.51
N ALA A 31 -15.16 -11.31 -20.71
CA ALA A 31 -14.72 -11.92 -21.95
C ALA A 31 -14.42 -13.42 -21.77
N GLU A 32 -14.98 -14.26 -22.63
CA GLU A 32 -14.79 -15.71 -22.65
C GLU A 32 -13.47 -16.11 -23.33
N THR A 33 -13.01 -15.32 -24.30
CA THR A 33 -11.83 -15.61 -25.12
C THR A 33 -10.98 -14.36 -25.34
N GLY A 34 -9.72 -14.55 -25.75
CA GLY A 34 -8.84 -13.44 -26.10
C GLY A 34 -9.38 -12.56 -27.24
N ASP A 35 -9.94 -13.17 -28.29
CA ASP A 35 -10.56 -12.43 -29.40
C ASP A 35 -11.75 -11.59 -28.93
N GLN A 36 -12.59 -12.15 -28.06
CA GLN A 36 -13.69 -11.43 -27.48
C GLN A 36 -13.18 -10.29 -26.58
N ALA A 37 -12.11 -10.52 -25.81
CA ALA A 37 -11.50 -9.49 -24.97
C ALA A 37 -11.01 -8.30 -25.81
N LEU A 38 -10.34 -8.56 -26.94
CA LEU A 38 -9.90 -7.50 -27.85
C LEU A 38 -11.08 -6.74 -28.50
N ALA A 39 -12.12 -7.46 -28.91
CA ALA A 39 -13.33 -6.84 -29.47
C ALA A 39 -14.04 -5.95 -28.44
N LEU A 40 -14.17 -6.42 -27.20
CA LEU A 40 -14.79 -5.67 -26.10
C LEU A 40 -13.92 -4.49 -25.67
N PHE A 41 -12.61 -4.64 -25.62
CA PHE A 41 -11.68 -3.54 -25.34
C PHE A 41 -11.85 -2.38 -26.33
N LEU A 42 -11.91 -2.68 -27.63
CA LEU A 42 -12.11 -1.65 -28.67
C LEU A 42 -13.49 -0.99 -28.61
N LYS A 43 -14.52 -1.74 -28.17
CA LYS A 43 -15.91 -1.26 -28.15
C LYS A 43 -16.22 -0.46 -26.89
N GLU A 44 -15.76 -0.94 -25.74
CA GLU A 44 -16.19 -0.45 -24.43
C GLU A 44 -15.18 0.52 -23.80
N GLU A 45 -13.96 0.59 -24.36
CA GLU A 45 -12.85 1.44 -23.91
C GLU A 45 -12.63 1.39 -22.39
N PRO A 46 -12.39 0.19 -21.82
CA PRO A 46 -12.24 0.03 -20.38
C PRO A 46 -10.98 0.74 -19.85
N ALA A 47 -11.08 1.27 -18.62
CA ALA A 47 -9.94 1.88 -17.93
C ALA A 47 -8.91 0.83 -17.49
N LEU A 48 -9.40 -0.38 -17.18
CA LEU A 48 -8.61 -1.50 -16.66
C LEU A 48 -9.03 -2.80 -17.34
N VAL A 49 -8.05 -3.65 -17.63
CA VAL A 49 -8.25 -5.00 -18.13
C VAL A 49 -7.56 -6.00 -17.20
N VAL A 50 -8.28 -7.04 -16.76
CA VAL A 50 -7.77 -8.12 -15.90
C VAL A 50 -7.89 -9.44 -16.65
N LEU A 51 -6.75 -10.03 -17.00
CA LEU A 51 -6.69 -11.21 -17.86
C LEU A 51 -6.03 -12.38 -17.16
N ASP A 52 -6.66 -13.54 -17.24
CA ASP A 52 -6.00 -14.83 -17.04
C ASP A 52 -4.86 -14.99 -18.07
N ALA A 53 -3.66 -15.33 -17.61
CA ALA A 53 -2.49 -15.52 -18.44
C ALA A 53 -2.67 -16.74 -19.36
N GLU A 54 -3.42 -17.74 -18.92
CA GLU A 54 -3.73 -18.97 -19.64
C GLU A 54 -5.04 -18.87 -20.47
N LEU A 55 -5.55 -17.67 -20.72
CA LEU A 55 -6.78 -17.42 -21.50
C LEU A 55 -6.68 -17.90 -22.97
N GLY A 56 -7.12 -19.14 -23.23
CA GLY A 56 -7.36 -19.69 -24.57
C GLY A 56 -6.14 -19.78 -25.49
N ASP A 57 -6.38 -20.04 -26.78
CA ASP A 57 -5.33 -20.20 -27.80
C ASP A 57 -4.71 -18.84 -28.18
N GLY A 58 -3.61 -18.49 -27.52
CA GLY A 58 -2.86 -17.23 -27.70
C GLY A 58 -2.42 -16.58 -26.38
N GLY A 59 -3.10 -16.92 -25.28
CA GLY A 59 -2.76 -16.51 -23.92
C GLY A 59 -3.04 -15.03 -23.60
N GLY A 60 -3.20 -14.72 -22.30
CA GLY A 60 -3.39 -13.36 -21.81
C GLY A 60 -2.25 -12.41 -22.17
N PHE A 61 -1.03 -12.93 -22.35
CA PHE A 61 0.14 -12.14 -22.78
C PHE A 61 -0.04 -11.50 -24.16
N ALA A 62 -0.58 -12.23 -25.14
CA ALA A 62 -0.80 -11.69 -26.49
C ALA A 62 -1.87 -10.61 -26.49
N VAL A 63 -2.95 -10.83 -25.74
CA VAL A 63 -4.04 -9.87 -25.56
C VAL A 63 -3.53 -8.60 -24.88
N ALA A 64 -2.76 -8.73 -23.80
CA ALA A 64 -2.13 -7.61 -23.11
C ALA A 64 -1.25 -6.79 -24.08
N ARG A 65 -0.39 -7.46 -24.85
CA ARG A 65 0.49 -6.83 -25.84
C ARG A 65 -0.29 -6.04 -26.88
N ALA A 66 -1.37 -6.62 -27.43
CA ALA A 66 -2.22 -5.96 -28.41
C ALA A 66 -2.94 -4.73 -27.82
N ILE A 67 -3.44 -4.84 -26.58
CA ILE A 67 -4.05 -3.71 -25.86
C ILE A 67 -3.05 -2.58 -25.67
N LYS A 68 -1.85 -2.87 -25.14
CA LYS A 68 -0.83 -1.85 -24.88
C LYS A 68 -0.28 -1.21 -26.16
N GLN A 69 -0.26 -1.92 -27.29
CA GLN A 69 0.08 -1.34 -28.59
C GLN A 69 -0.97 -0.34 -29.07
N LYS A 70 -2.25 -0.60 -28.80
CA LYS A 70 -3.37 0.25 -29.22
C LYS A 70 -3.60 1.42 -28.27
N SER A 71 -3.51 1.18 -26.98
CA SER A 71 -3.71 2.14 -25.90
C SER A 71 -2.68 1.90 -24.79
N PRO A 72 -1.50 2.56 -24.87
CA PRO A 72 -0.47 2.43 -23.84
C PRO A 72 -0.94 2.86 -22.44
N SER A 73 -1.94 3.75 -22.36
CA SER A 73 -2.51 4.25 -21.11
C SER A 73 -3.51 3.30 -20.45
N THR A 74 -4.09 2.34 -21.19
CA THR A 74 -4.97 1.34 -20.59
C THR A 74 -4.17 0.45 -19.66
N ARG A 75 -4.67 0.27 -18.43
CA ARG A 75 -4.05 -0.58 -17.43
C ARG A 75 -4.37 -2.04 -17.68
N VAL A 76 -3.37 -2.92 -17.56
CA VAL A 76 -3.54 -4.36 -17.76
C VAL A 76 -2.94 -5.12 -16.58
N ILE A 77 -3.76 -5.89 -15.88
CA ILE A 77 -3.34 -6.85 -14.85
C ILE A 77 -3.38 -8.25 -15.45
N LEU A 78 -2.29 -8.99 -15.31
CA LEU A 78 -2.24 -10.42 -15.62
C LEU A 78 -2.39 -11.25 -14.35
N VAL A 79 -3.12 -12.36 -14.44
CA VAL A 79 -3.26 -13.35 -13.38
C VAL A 79 -2.75 -14.68 -13.92
N ALA A 80 -1.68 -15.23 -13.34
CA ALA A 80 -1.05 -16.45 -13.82
C ALA A 80 -1.08 -17.57 -12.78
N GLY A 81 -0.76 -18.80 -13.20
CA GLY A 81 -0.64 -19.95 -12.30
C GLY A 81 0.55 -19.88 -11.33
N LYS A 82 0.58 -20.81 -10.36
CA LYS A 82 1.54 -20.89 -9.23
C LYS A 82 3.04 -20.94 -9.57
N ARG A 83 3.41 -21.17 -10.83
CA ARG A 83 4.81 -21.27 -11.27
C ARG A 83 4.96 -20.57 -12.60
N LEU A 84 6.02 -19.78 -12.72
CA LEU A 84 6.39 -19.12 -13.96
C LEU A 84 7.73 -19.68 -14.43
N SER A 85 7.76 -20.18 -15.65
CA SER A 85 9.02 -20.49 -16.32
C SER A 85 9.77 -19.19 -16.64
N GLY A 86 11.09 -19.29 -16.87
CA GLY A 86 11.86 -18.14 -17.36
C GLY A 86 11.33 -17.58 -18.69
N ASP A 87 10.69 -18.41 -19.52
CA ASP A 87 9.99 -17.94 -20.73
C ASP A 87 8.74 -17.12 -20.38
N GLN A 88 7.95 -17.56 -19.40
CA GLN A 88 6.78 -16.81 -18.95
C GLN A 88 7.18 -15.48 -18.30
N MET A 89 8.26 -15.43 -17.53
CA MET A 89 8.78 -14.17 -16.97
C MET A 89 9.24 -13.18 -18.06
N ARG A 90 9.85 -13.70 -19.13
CA ARG A 90 10.15 -12.90 -20.33
C ARG A 90 8.88 -12.38 -21.00
N GLU A 91 7.83 -13.20 -21.10
CA GLU A 91 6.54 -12.76 -21.65
C GLU A 91 5.84 -11.70 -20.78
N VAL A 92 5.85 -11.84 -19.45
CA VAL A 92 5.37 -10.80 -18.51
C VAL A 92 6.05 -9.47 -18.82
N SER A 93 7.39 -9.49 -18.89
CA SER A 93 8.19 -8.28 -19.16
C SER A 93 7.91 -7.71 -20.56
N ALA A 94 7.74 -8.57 -21.56
CA ALA A 94 7.57 -8.16 -22.95
C ALA A 94 6.15 -7.70 -23.29
N CYS A 95 5.12 -8.24 -22.64
CA CYS A 95 3.72 -7.93 -22.95
C CYS A 95 3.32 -6.51 -22.50
N GLY A 96 4.04 -5.95 -21.53
CA GLY A 96 3.82 -4.60 -21.02
C GLY A 96 2.62 -4.48 -20.08
N CYS A 97 2.25 -5.56 -19.40
CA CYS A 97 1.25 -5.50 -18.32
C CYS A 97 1.71 -4.54 -17.21
N ASP A 98 0.74 -3.90 -16.58
CA ASP A 98 0.93 -2.97 -15.48
C ASP A 98 0.95 -3.68 -14.12
N GLU A 99 0.53 -4.94 -14.01
CA GLU A 99 0.70 -5.77 -12.80
C GLU A 99 0.60 -7.28 -13.12
N LEU A 100 1.19 -8.10 -12.25
CA LEU A 100 1.11 -9.56 -12.27
C LEU A 100 0.64 -10.11 -10.90
N LEU A 101 -0.44 -10.87 -10.91
CA LEU A 101 -0.94 -11.65 -9.78
C LEU A 101 -0.74 -13.15 -10.02
N ILE A 102 -0.65 -13.93 -8.94
CA ILE A 102 -0.58 -15.39 -9.00
C ILE A 102 -1.80 -15.99 -8.33
N ALA A 103 -2.46 -16.92 -9.02
CA ALA A 103 -3.57 -17.70 -8.47
C ALA A 103 -3.05 -18.89 -7.63
N PRO A 104 -3.73 -19.24 -6.52
CA PRO A 104 -4.88 -18.57 -5.95
C PRO A 104 -4.47 -17.28 -5.23
N MET A 105 -5.33 -16.27 -5.30
CA MET A 105 -5.16 -14.99 -4.61
C MET A 105 -6.37 -14.71 -3.72
N THR A 106 -6.21 -13.79 -2.78
CA THR A 106 -7.30 -13.28 -1.95
C THR A 106 -8.05 -12.16 -2.67
N ALA A 107 -9.27 -11.86 -2.19
CA ALA A 107 -10.01 -10.71 -2.68
C ALA A 107 -9.27 -9.39 -2.42
N ASP A 108 -8.50 -9.32 -1.33
CA ASP A 108 -7.77 -8.13 -0.93
C ASP A 108 -6.55 -7.89 -1.83
N GLU A 109 -5.80 -8.93 -2.16
CA GLU A 109 -4.67 -8.84 -3.12
C GLU A 109 -5.15 -8.35 -4.48
N LEU A 110 -6.28 -8.86 -4.98
CA LEU A 110 -6.87 -8.34 -6.22
C LEU A 110 -7.38 -6.90 -6.04
N HIS A 111 -8.03 -6.59 -4.91
CA HIS A 111 -8.59 -5.27 -4.66
C HIS A 111 -7.51 -4.19 -4.66
N ASP A 112 -6.41 -4.41 -3.95
CA ASP A 112 -5.33 -3.43 -3.81
C ASP A 112 -4.67 -3.13 -5.14
N VAL A 113 -4.41 -4.17 -5.94
CA VAL A 113 -3.90 -4.00 -7.30
C VAL A 113 -4.89 -3.21 -8.16
N VAL A 114 -6.18 -3.59 -8.16
CA VAL A 114 -7.21 -2.88 -8.94
C VAL A 114 -7.33 -1.41 -8.51
N ALA A 115 -7.34 -1.14 -7.21
CA ALA A 115 -7.44 0.21 -6.66
C ALA A 115 -6.23 1.07 -7.07
N ILE A 116 -5.01 0.55 -6.92
CA ILE A 116 -3.78 1.25 -7.36
C ILE A 116 -3.82 1.56 -8.85
N GLN A 117 -4.19 0.60 -9.70
CA GLN A 117 -4.21 0.81 -11.15
C GLN A 117 -5.29 1.81 -11.59
N LEU A 118 -6.41 1.88 -10.89
CA LEU A 118 -7.46 2.86 -11.14
C LEU A 118 -7.20 4.23 -10.48
N GLY A 119 -6.20 4.34 -9.61
CA GLY A 119 -5.96 5.55 -8.81
C GLY A 119 -7.00 5.76 -7.70
N GLU A 120 -7.67 4.69 -7.28
CA GLU A 120 -8.65 4.70 -6.20
C GLU A 120 -7.98 4.45 -4.84
N PRO A 121 -8.52 5.00 -3.74
CA PRO A 121 -7.97 4.80 -2.40
C PRO A 121 -8.07 3.32 -1.98
N ARG A 122 -7.03 2.82 -1.30
CA ARG A 122 -7.05 1.49 -0.69
C ARG A 122 -7.79 1.51 0.66
N PRO A 123 -8.29 0.38 1.16
CA PRO A 123 -8.96 0.34 2.45
C PRO A 123 -8.04 0.85 3.55
N GLY A 124 -8.52 1.85 4.29
CA GLY A 124 -7.77 2.49 5.36
C GLY A 124 -6.66 3.43 4.91
N THR A 125 -6.68 3.90 3.65
CA THR A 125 -6.04 5.17 3.25
C THR A 125 -6.99 6.36 3.41
N GLU A 126 -8.03 6.23 4.25
CA GLU A 126 -8.99 7.29 4.55
C GLU A 126 -8.24 8.56 4.97
N GLY A 127 -8.53 9.64 4.26
CA GLY A 127 -7.89 10.92 4.45
C GLY A 127 -8.40 11.59 5.72
N PHE A 128 -7.63 12.54 6.18
CA PHE A 128 -8.11 13.53 7.13
C PHE A 128 -7.64 14.90 6.68
N ALA A 129 -8.52 15.87 6.73
CA ALA A 129 -8.17 17.26 6.52
C ALA A 129 -7.55 17.81 7.81
N ILE A 130 -6.41 18.51 7.68
CA ILE A 130 -5.83 19.26 8.78
C ILE A 130 -5.93 20.75 8.48
N GLU A 131 -6.49 21.48 9.43
CA GLU A 131 -6.43 22.94 9.45
C GLU A 131 -5.46 23.37 10.56
N VAL A 132 -4.55 24.31 10.24
CA VAL A 132 -3.60 24.88 11.20
C VAL A 132 -3.96 26.34 11.44
N GLU A 133 -3.92 26.76 12.70
CA GLU A 133 -4.16 28.13 13.13
C GLU A 133 -2.98 28.66 13.96
N LEU A 134 -2.48 29.82 13.55
CA LEU A 134 -1.45 30.58 14.25
C LEU A 134 -2.05 31.90 14.72
N GLY A 135 -2.00 32.18 16.02
CA GLY A 135 -2.60 33.39 16.60
C GLY A 135 -4.10 33.53 16.33
N GLY A 136 -4.83 32.41 16.21
CA GLY A 136 -6.28 32.39 15.90
C GLY A 136 -6.64 32.63 14.44
N ARG A 137 -5.66 32.65 13.53
CA ARG A 137 -5.87 32.77 12.09
C ARG A 137 -5.46 31.47 11.39
N LYS A 138 -6.30 30.99 10.47
CA LYS A 138 -5.95 29.88 9.58
C LYS A 138 -4.73 30.22 8.72
N VAL A 139 -3.80 29.28 8.63
CA VAL A 139 -2.58 29.41 7.84
C VAL A 139 -2.45 28.24 6.87
N GLU A 140 -1.83 28.50 5.73
CA GLU A 140 -1.44 27.43 4.82
C GLU A 140 -0.24 26.69 5.41
N ALA A 141 -0.42 25.39 5.64
CA ALA A 141 0.59 24.54 6.26
C ALA A 141 0.62 23.18 5.57
N THR A 142 1.83 22.69 5.29
CA THR A 142 2.04 21.29 4.94
C THR A 142 2.29 20.50 6.22
N VAL A 143 1.43 19.53 6.52
CA VAL A 143 1.68 18.59 7.62
C VAL A 143 2.52 17.44 7.07
N SER A 144 3.63 17.16 7.73
CA SER A 144 4.60 16.16 7.30
C SER A 144 4.70 14.96 8.24
N ASN A 145 4.25 15.12 9.49
CA ASN A 145 4.17 14.05 10.47
C ASN A 145 3.12 14.46 11.52
N LEU A 146 2.12 13.63 11.77
CA LEU A 146 1.12 13.83 12.81
C LEU A 146 1.11 12.58 13.70
N SER A 147 1.22 12.76 15.01
CA SER A 147 1.18 11.69 16.00
C SER A 147 0.21 12.03 17.13
N VAL A 148 0.11 11.16 18.14
CA VAL A 148 -0.69 11.45 19.35
C VAL A 148 -0.05 12.50 20.27
N ASP A 149 1.26 12.72 20.13
CA ASP A 149 2.03 13.60 21.02
C ASP A 149 2.35 14.95 20.36
N GLY A 150 2.25 15.05 19.04
CA GLY A 150 2.58 16.28 18.33
C GLY A 150 2.43 16.20 16.83
N VAL A 151 2.91 17.25 16.17
CA VAL A 151 2.85 17.40 14.72
C VAL A 151 4.05 18.18 14.21
N ARG A 152 4.57 17.77 13.06
CA ARG A 152 5.55 18.53 12.29
C ARG A 152 4.88 19.18 11.09
N ILE A 153 4.92 20.51 11.06
CA ILE A 153 4.36 21.30 9.97
C ILE A 153 5.44 22.13 9.26
N VAL A 154 5.15 22.51 8.03
CA VAL A 154 5.89 23.51 7.27
C VAL A 154 4.91 24.63 6.93
N VAL A 155 5.24 25.85 7.34
CA VAL A 155 4.42 27.05 7.10
C VAL A 155 5.21 28.11 6.34
N HIS A 156 4.51 28.98 5.60
CA HIS A 156 5.11 30.06 4.82
C HIS A 156 5.26 31.38 5.59
N GLU A 157 5.27 31.30 6.92
CA GLU A 157 5.40 32.43 7.82
C GLU A 157 6.31 32.09 9.01
N PRO A 158 6.91 33.10 9.67
CA PRO A 158 7.75 32.87 10.86
C PRO A 158 6.94 32.28 12.02
N VAL A 159 7.49 31.25 12.64
CA VAL A 159 7.01 30.70 13.92
C VAL A 159 8.19 30.65 14.87
N VAL A 160 7.96 31.02 16.12
CA VAL A 160 8.98 30.98 17.18
C VAL A 160 8.71 29.85 18.15
N GLU A 161 9.77 29.34 18.77
CA GLU A 161 9.66 28.39 19.88
C GLU A 161 8.83 29.01 21.02
N GLY A 162 7.97 28.20 21.64
CA GLY A 162 7.01 28.62 22.65
C GLY A 162 5.70 29.19 22.09
N GLN A 163 5.58 29.39 20.78
CA GLN A 163 4.35 29.91 20.18
C GLN A 163 3.22 28.88 20.23
N ALA A 164 2.04 29.31 20.67
CA ALA A 164 0.84 28.49 20.68
C ALA A 164 0.34 28.25 19.24
N VAL A 165 -0.01 26.99 18.96
CA VAL A 165 -0.55 26.54 17.68
C VAL A 165 -1.83 25.77 17.96
N ALA A 166 -2.91 26.12 17.26
CA ALA A 166 -4.13 25.33 17.27
C ALA A 166 -4.23 24.56 15.95
N LEU A 167 -4.75 23.35 16.02
CA LEU A 167 -5.00 22.53 14.85
C LEU A 167 -6.37 21.90 14.94
N SER A 168 -6.91 21.51 13.80
CA SER A 168 -8.01 20.56 13.80
C SER A 168 -7.85 19.50 12.74
N VAL A 169 -8.12 18.26 13.12
CA VAL A 169 -8.09 17.09 12.26
C VAL A 169 -9.53 16.65 12.02
N THR A 170 -9.95 16.57 10.76
CA THR A 170 -11.29 16.14 10.36
C THR A 170 -11.17 14.89 9.52
N PRO A 171 -11.49 13.69 10.04
CA PRO A 171 -11.57 12.48 9.25
C PRO A 171 -12.67 12.62 8.19
N ASP A 172 -12.52 11.95 7.06
CA ASP A 172 -13.51 12.00 5.97
C ASP A 172 -14.92 11.56 6.42
N ASP A 173 -15.03 10.68 7.40
CA ASP A 173 -16.26 10.13 7.96
C ASP A 173 -16.51 10.52 9.44
N GLY A 174 -15.71 11.43 9.98
CA GLY A 174 -15.58 11.62 11.42
C GLY A 174 -15.87 13.03 11.93
N ALA A 175 -15.99 13.15 13.25
CA ALA A 175 -16.11 14.44 13.91
C ALA A 175 -14.76 15.18 13.92
N ARG A 176 -14.81 16.49 13.71
CA ARG A 176 -13.65 17.37 13.81
C ARG A 176 -13.03 17.30 15.21
N LEU A 177 -11.75 16.95 15.27
CA LEU A 177 -10.94 16.92 16.47
C LEU A 177 -10.15 18.22 16.60
N ALA A 178 -10.40 19.00 17.66
CA ALA A 178 -9.63 20.20 17.96
C ALA A 178 -8.43 19.86 18.85
N LEU A 179 -7.24 20.30 18.43
CA LEU A 179 -5.96 20.07 19.10
C LEU A 179 -5.30 21.41 19.43
N LYS A 180 -4.62 21.47 20.57
CA LYS A 180 -3.78 22.60 20.96
C LYS A 180 -2.37 22.10 21.20
N GLY A 181 -1.40 22.90 20.80
CA GLY A 181 -0.01 22.57 21.02
C GLY A 181 0.88 23.81 21.10
N THR A 182 2.13 23.57 21.42
CA THR A 182 3.16 24.61 21.51
C THR A 182 4.31 24.23 20.60
N ALA A 183 4.83 25.19 19.82
CA ALA A 183 6.05 25.01 19.04
C ALA A 183 7.23 24.73 19.99
N VAL A 184 7.77 23.51 19.96
CA VAL A 184 8.92 23.09 20.78
C VAL A 184 10.25 23.33 20.08
N TRP A 185 10.23 23.52 18.76
CA TRP A 185 11.34 24.01 17.98
C TRP A 185 10.82 24.58 16.66
N ALA A 186 11.54 25.55 16.09
CA ALA A 186 11.22 26.13 14.79
C ALA A 186 12.51 26.43 14.00
N GLN A 187 12.55 26.00 12.74
CA GLN A 187 13.70 26.16 11.86
C GLN A 187 13.28 26.88 10.57
N PRO A 188 13.73 28.12 10.36
CA PRO A 188 13.56 28.82 9.09
C PRO A 188 14.36 28.12 7.98
N ARG A 189 13.74 27.92 6.81
CA ARG A 189 14.37 27.44 5.57
C ARG A 189 13.69 28.09 4.38
N ASP A 190 14.44 28.87 3.58
CA ASP A 190 14.01 29.41 2.29
C ASP A 190 12.61 30.05 2.29
N GLY A 191 12.36 30.98 3.23
CA GLY A 191 11.06 31.67 3.34
C GLY A 191 9.94 30.83 3.94
N LYS A 192 10.22 29.60 4.38
CA LYS A 192 9.32 28.75 5.17
C LYS A 192 9.87 28.56 6.58
N THR A 193 9.02 28.10 7.48
CA THR A 193 9.43 27.64 8.81
C THR A 193 8.98 26.19 8.98
N VAL A 194 9.92 25.30 9.26
CA VAL A 194 9.63 23.93 9.70
C VAL A 194 9.47 23.98 11.22
N VAL A 195 8.35 23.50 11.73
CA VAL A 195 8.01 23.62 13.15
C VAL A 195 7.66 22.25 13.70
N GLY A 196 8.24 21.89 14.84
CA GLY A 196 7.77 20.78 15.66
C GLY A 196 6.87 21.32 16.76
N ILE A 197 5.66 20.79 16.84
CA ILE A 197 4.65 21.19 17.82
C ILE A 197 4.37 19.99 18.72
N ALA A 198 4.48 20.19 20.04
CA ALA A 198 4.01 19.22 21.01
C ALA A 198 2.57 19.55 21.40
N PHE A 199 1.69 18.54 21.43
CA PHE A 199 0.32 18.73 21.88
C PHE A 199 0.24 18.92 23.39
N GLU A 200 -0.72 19.74 23.80
CA GLU A 200 -1.20 19.75 25.17
C GLU A 200 -1.78 18.38 25.52
N LYS A 201 -1.93 18.09 26.82
CA LYS A 201 -2.49 16.81 27.27
C LYS A 201 -3.88 16.59 26.65
N LEU A 202 -3.97 15.59 25.78
CA LEU A 202 -5.22 15.23 25.10
C LEU A 202 -6.19 14.53 26.07
N GLU A 203 -7.47 14.86 25.93
CA GLU A 203 -8.55 14.07 26.55
C GLU A 203 -8.50 12.61 26.05
N PRO A 204 -8.85 11.60 26.87
CA PRO A 204 -8.73 10.20 26.47
C PRO A 204 -9.43 9.85 25.15
N ALA A 205 -10.63 10.39 24.92
CA ALA A 205 -11.37 10.17 23.68
C ALA A 205 -10.68 10.81 22.46
N ALA A 206 -10.13 12.02 22.63
CA ALA A 206 -9.36 12.72 21.60
C ALA A 206 -8.07 11.97 21.26
N ARG A 207 -7.37 11.44 22.28
CA ARG A 207 -6.15 10.64 22.10
C ARG A 207 -6.45 9.36 21.31
N VAL A 208 -7.52 8.64 21.66
CA VAL A 208 -7.93 7.41 20.94
C VAL A 208 -8.34 7.73 19.50
N ALA A 209 -9.10 8.82 19.29
CA ALA A 209 -9.48 9.25 17.94
C ALA A 209 -8.26 9.62 17.10
N LEU A 210 -7.31 10.38 17.66
CA LEU A 210 -6.08 10.76 16.97
C LEU A 210 -5.19 9.54 16.69
N ALA A 211 -5.01 8.65 17.67
CA ALA A 211 -4.26 7.40 17.51
C ALA A 211 -4.83 6.56 16.36
N LYS A 212 -6.16 6.50 16.25
CA LYS A 212 -6.83 5.80 15.15
C LYS A 212 -6.54 6.37 13.77
N LEU A 213 -6.31 7.68 13.69
CA LEU A 213 -6.02 8.38 12.44
C LEU A 213 -4.54 8.30 12.07
N THR A 214 -3.66 8.32 13.08
CA THR A 214 -2.23 8.57 12.89
C THR A 214 -1.36 7.33 13.05
N GLN A 215 -1.82 6.33 13.80
CA GLN A 215 -1.02 5.15 14.13
C GLN A 215 -1.64 3.85 13.60
N TRP A 216 -2.94 3.64 13.80
CA TRP A 216 -3.59 2.45 13.25
C TRP A 216 -5.11 2.54 13.12
N GLN A 217 -5.65 1.91 12.08
CA GLN A 217 -7.08 1.67 11.95
C GLN A 217 -7.36 0.18 12.13
N VAL A 218 -8.32 -0.16 12.99
CA VAL A 218 -8.78 -1.54 13.16
C VAL A 218 -10.17 -1.69 12.57
N ALA A 219 -10.31 -2.59 11.61
CA ALA A 219 -11.56 -2.92 10.94
C ALA A 219 -11.82 -4.42 11.01
N LYS A 220 -13.10 -4.81 11.12
CA LYS A 220 -13.52 -6.20 10.99
C LYS A 220 -13.82 -6.48 9.52
N ASP A 221 -13.15 -7.49 8.96
CA ASP A 221 -13.24 -7.90 7.57
C ASP A 221 -13.70 -9.37 7.50
N GLY A 222 -15.02 -9.56 7.49
CA GLY A 222 -15.62 -10.88 7.66
C GLY A 222 -15.23 -11.55 8.98
N GLU A 223 -14.48 -12.64 8.90
CA GLU A 223 -13.93 -13.39 10.05
C GLU A 223 -12.53 -12.92 10.49
N ARG A 224 -11.93 -11.97 9.78
CA ARG A 224 -10.59 -11.46 10.03
C ARG A 224 -10.65 -10.07 10.67
N ILE A 225 -9.59 -9.72 11.39
CA ILE A 225 -9.35 -8.35 11.86
C ILE A 225 -8.27 -7.75 10.99
N ARG A 226 -8.58 -6.66 10.28
CA ARG A 226 -7.59 -5.87 9.55
C ARG A 226 -7.08 -4.76 10.43
N VAL A 227 -5.77 -4.63 10.54
CA VAL A 227 -5.08 -3.55 11.24
C VAL A 227 -4.22 -2.81 10.22
N VAL A 228 -4.63 -1.60 9.86
CA VAL A 228 -3.85 -0.72 8.96
C VAL A 228 -2.91 0.11 9.82
N LEU A 229 -1.61 -0.14 9.73
CA LEU A 229 -0.56 0.56 10.48
C LEU A 229 -0.06 1.76 9.69
N ARG A 230 0.18 2.88 10.38
CA ARG A 230 0.50 4.18 9.78
C ARG A 230 1.68 4.85 10.50
N GLY A 231 2.41 5.68 9.75
CA GLY A 231 3.45 6.55 10.27
C GLY A 231 4.73 5.82 10.67
N ASP A 232 5.43 6.38 11.66
CA ASP A 232 6.75 5.92 12.06
C ASP A 232 6.66 4.92 13.23
N PHE A 233 7.42 3.82 13.14
CA PHE A 233 7.61 2.92 14.27
C PHE A 233 8.86 3.34 15.04
N THR A 234 8.62 3.84 16.24
CA THR A 234 9.64 4.35 17.16
C THR A 234 9.38 3.82 18.56
N GLU A 235 10.24 4.16 19.51
CA GLU A 235 10.03 3.91 20.93
C GLU A 235 8.75 4.53 21.50
N ALA A 236 8.18 5.54 20.84
CA ALA A 236 6.94 6.18 21.24
C ALA A 236 5.70 5.42 20.74
N THR A 237 5.85 4.45 19.84
CA THR A 237 4.73 3.71 19.26
C THR A 237 4.20 2.68 20.27
N ARG A 238 2.91 2.80 20.62
CA ARG A 238 2.26 2.01 21.69
C ARG A 238 1.49 0.80 21.15
N PHE A 239 2.18 -0.16 20.55
CA PHE A 239 1.56 -1.35 19.96
C PHE A 239 0.74 -2.18 20.96
N ASP A 240 1.02 -2.08 22.26
CA ASP A 240 0.25 -2.76 23.31
C ASP A 240 -1.23 -2.38 23.32
N GLU A 241 -1.57 -1.16 22.86
CA GLU A 241 -2.94 -0.68 22.74
C GLU A 241 -3.76 -1.45 21.67
N LEU A 242 -3.11 -2.15 20.74
CA LEU A 242 -3.78 -2.99 19.75
C LEU A 242 -4.29 -4.31 20.35
N ILE A 243 -3.59 -4.86 21.35
CA ILE A 243 -3.81 -6.24 21.85
C ILE A 243 -5.29 -6.56 22.11
N PRO A 244 -6.11 -5.70 22.75
CA PRO A 244 -7.52 -6.01 23.02
C PRO A 244 -8.37 -6.23 21.76
N ALA A 245 -7.96 -5.68 20.62
CA ALA A 245 -8.68 -5.79 19.35
C ALA A 245 -8.25 -6.99 18.51
N LEU A 246 -7.14 -7.66 18.84
CA LEU A 246 -6.55 -8.73 18.03
C LEU A 246 -7.13 -10.09 18.41
N VAL A 247 -8.30 -10.40 17.86
CA VAL A 247 -8.98 -11.69 18.09
C VAL A 247 -9.04 -12.49 16.77
N GLY A 248 -8.72 -13.79 16.84
CA GLY A 248 -8.78 -14.68 15.69
C GLY A 248 -7.63 -14.46 14.70
N ARG A 249 -7.96 -14.41 13.41
CA ARG A 249 -7.00 -14.14 12.32
C ARG A 249 -6.85 -12.65 12.09
N VAL A 250 -5.61 -12.18 12.01
CA VAL A 250 -5.28 -10.76 11.83
C VAL A 250 -4.56 -10.54 10.51
N VAL A 251 -4.89 -9.46 9.81
CA VAL A 251 -4.15 -8.96 8.65
C VAL A 251 -3.56 -7.62 9.03
N PHE A 252 -2.23 -7.49 9.00
CA PHE A 252 -1.55 -6.22 9.18
C PHE A 252 -1.26 -5.59 7.82
N ASP A 253 -1.96 -4.50 7.48
CA ASP A 253 -1.60 -3.66 6.33
C ASP A 253 -0.55 -2.65 6.80
N THR A 254 0.62 -2.61 6.16
CA THR A 254 1.72 -1.73 6.58
C THR A 254 2.12 -0.72 5.52
N ALA A 255 1.28 -0.50 4.52
CA ALA A 255 1.61 0.36 3.38
C ALA A 255 1.85 1.82 3.77
N GLN A 256 1.24 2.27 4.85
CA GLN A 256 1.39 3.64 5.37
C GLN A 256 2.46 3.75 6.45
N VAL A 257 3.24 2.68 6.69
CA VAL A 257 4.41 2.74 7.57
C VAL A 257 5.54 3.42 6.82
N THR A 258 5.91 4.62 7.25
CA THR A 258 6.86 5.49 6.55
C THR A 258 8.30 5.31 7.01
N TYR A 259 8.50 4.82 8.24
CA TYR A 259 9.82 4.64 8.81
C TYR A 259 9.81 3.69 10.00
N MET A 260 10.92 3.01 10.25
CA MET A 260 11.12 2.16 11.41
C MET A 260 12.54 2.34 11.94
N ASN A 261 12.69 2.77 13.20
CA ASN A 261 13.99 2.80 13.88
C ASN A 261 14.25 1.50 14.66
N SER A 262 15.48 1.33 15.18
CA SER A 262 15.87 0.10 15.89
C SER A 262 15.09 -0.16 17.19
N LEU A 263 14.62 0.88 17.88
CA LEU A 263 13.80 0.74 19.09
C LEU A 263 12.34 0.38 18.74
N GLY A 264 11.79 0.99 17.70
CA GLY A 264 10.46 0.69 17.16
C GLY A 264 10.37 -0.73 16.62
N VAL A 265 11.39 -1.20 15.90
CA VAL A 265 11.51 -2.61 15.48
C VAL A 265 11.46 -3.54 16.69
N ARG A 266 12.25 -3.27 17.75
CA ARG A 266 12.23 -4.09 18.96
C ARG A 266 10.87 -4.10 19.65
N ALA A 267 10.24 -2.92 19.77
CA ALA A 267 8.91 -2.78 20.36
C ALA A 267 7.86 -3.56 19.55
N TRP A 268 7.92 -3.48 18.22
CA TRP A 268 7.08 -4.23 17.30
C TRP A 268 7.24 -5.75 17.47
N CYS A 269 8.48 -6.25 17.47
CA CYS A 269 8.76 -7.68 17.66
C CYS A 269 8.29 -8.18 19.03
N GLU A 270 8.49 -7.40 20.09
CA GLU A 270 7.99 -7.73 21.44
C GLU A 270 6.46 -7.79 21.46
N PHE A 271 5.78 -6.82 20.84
CA PHE A 271 4.34 -6.82 20.69
C PHE A 271 3.84 -8.09 19.98
N LEU A 272 4.42 -8.46 18.84
CA LEU A 272 4.02 -9.68 18.11
C LEU A 272 4.20 -10.95 18.94
N ARG A 273 5.25 -11.02 19.76
CA ARG A 273 5.49 -12.15 20.67
C ARG A 273 4.47 -12.21 21.81
N GLN A 274 4.05 -11.07 22.33
CA GLN A 274 3.07 -11.00 23.42
C GLN A 274 1.63 -11.18 22.93
N ALA A 275 1.34 -10.75 21.70
CA ALA A 275 0.01 -10.83 21.13
C ALA A 275 -0.38 -12.30 20.88
N ARG A 276 -1.39 -12.79 21.63
CA ARG A 276 -1.94 -14.14 21.49
C ARG A 276 -2.90 -14.25 20.29
N ILE A 277 -2.43 -13.85 19.13
CA ILE A 277 -3.17 -13.91 17.86
C ILE A 277 -3.32 -15.37 17.45
N GLN A 278 -4.38 -15.79 16.76
CA GLN A 278 -4.47 -17.19 16.31
C GLN A 278 -3.50 -17.45 15.15
N GLY A 279 -3.47 -16.52 14.18
CA GLY A 279 -2.52 -16.44 13.08
C GLY A 279 -2.60 -15.05 12.45
N TYR A 280 -1.52 -14.59 11.84
CA TYR A 280 -1.49 -13.30 11.19
C TYR A 280 -0.70 -13.33 9.89
N GLU A 281 -1.11 -12.46 8.97
CA GLU A 281 -0.43 -12.19 7.72
C GLU A 281 -0.19 -10.70 7.57
N PHE A 282 0.82 -10.33 6.81
CA PHE A 282 1.13 -8.97 6.43
C PHE A 282 0.74 -8.73 4.99
N HIS A 283 0.17 -7.55 4.76
CA HIS A 283 -0.34 -7.14 3.46
C HIS A 283 0.18 -5.73 3.13
N ALA A 284 0.37 -5.49 1.84
CA ALA A 284 0.81 -4.22 1.28
C ALA A 284 2.01 -3.63 2.03
N CYS A 285 3.00 -4.46 2.38
CA CYS A 285 4.08 -3.99 3.24
C CYS A 285 4.90 -2.88 2.62
N SER A 286 5.10 -1.77 3.32
CA SER A 286 5.91 -0.66 2.79
C SER A 286 7.38 -1.05 2.64
N VAL A 287 8.12 -0.33 1.79
CA VAL A 287 9.57 -0.51 1.61
C VAL A 287 10.33 -0.42 2.95
N PRO A 288 10.09 0.57 3.84
CA PRO A 288 10.69 0.58 5.17
C PRO A 288 10.46 -0.69 5.99
N PHE A 289 9.24 -1.25 5.93
CA PHE A 289 8.90 -2.47 6.65
C PHE A 289 9.66 -3.68 6.10
N ILE A 290 9.70 -3.82 4.76
CA ILE A 290 10.41 -4.93 4.10
C ILE A 290 11.90 -4.87 4.33
N LEU A 291 12.52 -3.69 4.29
CA LEU A 291 13.94 -3.55 4.56
C LEU A 291 14.28 -4.03 5.98
N GLN A 292 13.46 -3.72 6.98
CA GLN A 292 13.66 -4.25 8.33
C GLN A 292 13.40 -5.76 8.40
N ALA A 293 12.34 -6.24 7.77
CA ALA A 293 11.98 -7.67 7.75
C ALA A 293 13.05 -8.55 7.09
N SER A 294 13.71 -8.03 6.06
CA SER A 294 14.79 -8.71 5.35
C SER A 294 16.06 -8.83 6.18
N MET A 295 16.26 -7.94 7.16
CA MET A 295 17.41 -7.97 8.08
C MET A 295 17.10 -8.67 9.40
N VAL A 296 15.84 -8.62 9.86
CA VAL A 296 15.40 -9.08 11.18
C VAL A 296 14.12 -9.91 11.02
N LYS A 297 14.27 -11.24 11.05
CA LYS A 297 13.15 -12.18 10.85
C LYS A 297 12.00 -11.99 11.85
N ASP A 298 12.32 -11.61 13.09
CA ASP A 298 11.33 -11.35 14.14
C ASP A 298 10.33 -10.23 13.80
N VAL A 299 10.64 -9.38 12.81
CA VAL A 299 9.69 -8.36 12.31
C VAL A 299 8.45 -9.02 11.72
N ILE A 300 8.61 -10.15 11.04
CA ILE A 300 7.49 -10.97 10.54
C ILE A 300 7.08 -12.00 11.60
N GLY A 301 8.01 -12.45 12.43
CA GLY A 301 7.75 -13.44 13.48
C GLY A 301 7.27 -14.76 12.88
N ARG A 302 6.05 -15.18 13.21
CA ARG A 302 5.43 -16.42 12.68
C ARG A 302 4.38 -16.16 11.60
N GLY A 303 4.23 -14.89 11.20
CA GLY A 303 3.31 -14.53 10.13
C GLY A 303 3.91 -14.80 8.76
N THR A 304 3.19 -14.39 7.74
CA THR A 304 3.64 -14.44 6.34
C THR A 304 3.39 -13.09 5.70
N VAL A 305 4.28 -12.67 4.79
CA VAL A 305 4.02 -11.49 3.94
C VAL A 305 3.31 -11.97 2.69
N THR A 306 2.14 -11.41 2.39
CA THR A 306 1.33 -11.73 1.19
C THR A 306 1.67 -10.82 0.02
N SER A 307 1.81 -9.52 0.31
CA SER A 307 2.16 -8.50 -0.67
C SER A 307 3.00 -7.39 -0.05
N PHE A 308 3.79 -6.71 -0.88
CA PHE A 308 4.74 -5.71 -0.43
C PHE A 308 5.15 -4.75 -1.55
N PHE A 309 5.47 -3.51 -1.18
CA PHE A 309 6.02 -2.52 -2.08
C PHE A 309 7.51 -2.77 -2.29
N ALA A 310 7.98 -2.56 -3.51
CA ALA A 310 9.35 -2.70 -3.95
C ALA A 310 9.77 -1.45 -4.73
N PRO A 311 11.00 -0.94 -4.56
CA PRO A 311 11.49 0.21 -5.30
C PRO A 311 11.84 -0.16 -6.75
N PHE A 312 11.51 0.71 -7.68
CA PHE A 312 11.81 0.58 -9.09
C PHE A 312 12.38 1.89 -9.65
N HIS A 313 13.30 1.76 -10.60
CA HIS A 313 13.98 2.84 -11.28
C HIS A 313 13.95 2.66 -12.79
N CYS A 314 13.71 3.75 -13.53
CA CYS A 314 13.73 3.74 -14.97
C CYS A 314 15.11 4.14 -15.51
N ILE A 315 15.76 3.20 -16.20
CA ILE A 315 17.06 3.41 -16.84
C ILE A 315 17.05 4.49 -17.94
N GLY A 316 15.88 4.85 -18.48
CA GLY A 316 15.73 5.76 -19.60
C GLY A 316 15.49 7.22 -19.22
N CYS A 317 14.76 7.48 -18.12
CA CYS A 317 14.36 8.84 -17.72
C CYS A 317 14.52 9.15 -16.23
N ASP A 318 15.16 8.27 -15.45
CA ASP A 318 15.43 8.44 -14.02
C ASP A 318 14.15 8.50 -13.14
N HIS A 319 13.00 8.14 -13.72
CA HIS A 319 11.74 8.01 -12.98
C HIS A 319 11.84 6.88 -11.96
N GLN A 320 11.48 7.17 -10.72
CA GLN A 320 11.42 6.20 -9.62
C GLN A 320 9.99 6.04 -9.12
N GLU A 321 9.61 4.81 -8.79
CA GLU A 321 8.32 4.52 -8.16
C GLU A 321 8.38 3.26 -7.29
N GLU A 322 7.45 3.15 -6.35
CA GLU A 322 7.22 1.92 -5.60
C GLU A 322 6.10 1.10 -6.27
N ARG A 323 6.31 -0.20 -6.42
CA ARG A 323 5.37 -1.13 -7.06
C ARG A 323 4.92 -2.18 -6.06
N LEU A 324 3.62 -2.45 -5.99
CA LEU A 324 3.07 -3.50 -5.13
C LEU A 324 3.30 -4.87 -5.78
N LEU A 325 4.17 -5.68 -5.20
CA LEU A 325 4.44 -7.05 -5.62
C LEU A 325 3.73 -8.04 -4.71
N GLN A 326 3.39 -9.21 -5.25
CA GLN A 326 2.88 -10.34 -4.48
C GLN A 326 4.02 -11.29 -4.14
N SER A 327 4.08 -11.76 -2.91
CA SER A 327 5.05 -12.79 -2.49
C SER A 327 4.92 -14.04 -3.34
N ALA A 328 3.70 -14.45 -3.68
CA ALA A 328 3.45 -15.58 -4.56
C ALA A 328 4.04 -15.38 -5.97
N ALA A 329 4.03 -14.16 -6.52
CA ALA A 329 4.64 -13.85 -7.82
C ALA A 329 6.16 -13.99 -7.78
N ILE A 330 6.79 -13.45 -6.74
CA ILE A 330 8.24 -13.53 -6.57
C ILE A 330 8.70 -14.96 -6.30
N LEU A 331 7.96 -15.73 -5.49
CA LEU A 331 8.21 -17.15 -5.29
C LEU A 331 8.02 -17.96 -6.58
N ALA A 332 6.96 -17.70 -7.34
CA ALA A 332 6.68 -18.36 -8.62
C ALA A 332 7.78 -18.08 -9.67
N ALA A 333 8.43 -16.91 -9.57
CA ALA A 333 9.53 -16.46 -10.42
C ALA A 333 10.92 -16.81 -9.87
N SER A 334 11.03 -17.64 -8.83
CA SER A 334 12.33 -18.01 -8.21
C SER A 334 13.15 -16.79 -7.77
N PHE A 335 12.48 -15.82 -7.15
CA PHE A 335 13.03 -14.55 -6.65
C PHE A 335 13.51 -13.57 -7.74
N GLU A 336 13.18 -13.82 -9.01
CA GLU A 336 13.45 -12.88 -10.10
C GLU A 336 12.39 -11.76 -10.11
N PRO A 337 12.78 -10.47 -9.96
CA PRO A 337 11.83 -9.38 -10.03
C PRO A 337 11.35 -9.17 -11.48
N PRO A 338 10.07 -8.82 -11.69
CA PRO A 338 9.55 -8.48 -13.01
C PRO A 338 10.15 -7.16 -13.53
N ILE A 339 10.26 -7.02 -14.85
CA ILE A 339 10.56 -5.74 -15.51
C ILE A 339 9.26 -5.14 -16.02
N PHE A 340 9.01 -3.88 -15.72
CA PHE A 340 7.81 -3.17 -16.17
C PHE A 340 8.14 -2.09 -17.22
N LYS A 341 7.11 -1.49 -17.81
CA LYS A 341 7.27 -0.31 -18.66
C LYS A 341 7.11 0.96 -17.84
N CYS A 342 8.07 1.87 -17.96
CA CYS A 342 8.02 3.17 -17.31
C CYS A 342 6.80 3.97 -17.80
N PRO A 343 5.96 4.50 -16.89
CA PRO A 343 4.80 5.30 -17.28
C PRO A 343 5.19 6.65 -17.91
N SER A 344 6.40 7.14 -17.64
CA SER A 344 6.87 8.46 -18.07
C SER A 344 7.48 8.45 -19.47
N CYS A 345 8.28 7.44 -19.82
CA CYS A 345 8.98 7.38 -21.12
C CYS A 345 8.75 6.09 -21.92
N GLY A 346 8.08 5.08 -21.35
CA GLY A 346 7.88 3.76 -21.96
C GLY A 346 9.11 2.85 -21.97
N GLY A 347 10.25 3.30 -21.41
CA GLY A 347 11.46 2.50 -21.24
C GLY A 347 11.34 1.41 -20.17
N ALA A 348 12.41 0.65 -19.93
CA ALA A 348 12.43 -0.37 -18.89
C ALA A 348 12.41 0.29 -17.50
N LEU A 349 11.49 -0.19 -16.66
CA LEU A 349 11.40 0.11 -15.24
C LEU A 349 11.87 -1.15 -14.50
N GLU A 350 13.06 -1.05 -13.92
CA GLU A 350 13.79 -2.17 -13.32
C GLU A 350 13.80 -2.06 -11.80
N PHE A 351 13.91 -3.19 -11.12
CA PHE A 351 13.95 -3.26 -9.66
C PHE A 351 15.21 -2.56 -9.12
N ASP A 352 15.05 -1.66 -8.17
CA ASP A 352 16.10 -0.76 -7.66
C ASP A 352 16.63 -1.22 -6.28
N ASP A 353 16.93 -2.50 -6.16
CA ASP A 353 17.65 -3.09 -5.02
C ASP A 353 18.31 -4.42 -5.45
N LEU A 354 19.00 -5.09 -4.53
CA LEU A 354 19.57 -6.43 -4.72
C LEU A 354 18.52 -7.49 -4.35
N PRO A 355 18.04 -8.31 -5.31
CA PRO A 355 16.98 -9.31 -5.05
C PRO A 355 17.28 -10.23 -3.86
N ASP A 356 18.51 -10.76 -3.77
CA ASP A 356 18.93 -11.65 -2.68
C ASP A 356 18.83 -11.01 -1.30
N ARG A 357 18.97 -9.68 -1.22
CA ARG A 357 18.88 -8.93 0.05
C ARG A 357 17.45 -8.51 0.32
N TYR A 358 16.76 -7.97 -0.68
CA TYR A 358 15.42 -7.43 -0.51
C TYR A 358 14.36 -8.51 -0.34
N PHE A 359 14.52 -9.67 -0.97
CA PHE A 359 13.60 -10.80 -0.86
C PHE A 359 14.01 -11.82 0.21
N ALA A 360 15.04 -11.53 1.01
CA ALA A 360 15.52 -12.43 2.06
C ALA A 360 14.41 -12.82 3.07
N PHE A 361 13.41 -11.96 3.26
CA PHE A 361 12.25 -12.23 4.11
C PHE A 361 11.30 -13.32 3.57
N LEU A 362 11.39 -13.66 2.28
CA LEU A 362 10.61 -14.72 1.62
C LEU A 362 11.35 -16.06 1.60
N GLN A 363 12.63 -16.07 1.97
CA GLN A 363 13.43 -17.28 2.00
C GLN A 363 13.22 -17.96 3.35
N ASP A 364 12.66 -19.17 3.32
CA ASP A 364 12.69 -20.05 4.48
C ASP A 364 14.15 -20.40 4.76
N ASP A 365 14.57 -20.34 6.04
CA ASP A 365 15.77 -21.08 6.43
C ASP A 365 15.40 -22.56 6.36
N ASP A 366 15.67 -23.20 5.22
CA ASP A 366 16.03 -24.61 5.29
C ASP A 366 17.26 -24.67 6.19
N GLY A 367 17.04 -25.12 7.43
CA GLY A 367 18.02 -25.04 8.50
C GLY A 367 19.35 -25.73 8.18
N ASP A 368 20.40 -25.19 8.78
CA ASP A 368 21.58 -25.94 9.20
C ASP A 368 21.52 -26.20 10.71
#